data_AF-A0AAD8TXY1-F1
#
_entry.id   AF-A0AAD8TXY1-F1
#
_cell.length_a   1.000
_cell.length_b   1.000
_cell.length_c   1.000
_cell.angle_alpha   90.00
_cell.angle_beta   90.00
_cell.angle_gamma   90.00
#
_symmetry.space_group_name_H-M   'P 1'
#
loop_
_entity.id
_entity.type
_entity.pdbx_description
1 polymer ?
#
loop_
_entity_poly.entity_id
_entity_poly.type
_entity_poly.pdbx_seq_one_letter_code
_entity_poly.pdbx_strand_id
1 'polypeptide(L)'
;MFAMGIYLLHEATHGEMNKSRARFFWEGAGNKRKYHMVDWATVCKPKELGGLGILNTKLMNIALMLKWIWKLYQGAEGLWVDLLQAKFRRTFGTTEVVEWENLCRIFDLHPFSEGEDEVSWALEPSGIFSTRSIYGRMSQGAAVTHFREVWKTRVPPRIRVFSWQLIGASSRRECRLLRGTDQRQWACAFGEEEDCNHIFFSCHLANRHGPELGSSCNVIGTQQGLGNSSR
;
A
#
# COMPACT_ATOMS: atom_id res chain seq x y z
N MET A 1 -3.85 -7.47 15.06
CA MET A 1 -2.61 -7.97 14.42
C MET A 1 -2.51 -9.50 14.50
N PHE A 2 -2.92 -10.13 15.61
CA PHE A 2 -2.90 -11.58 15.80
C PHE A 2 -3.67 -12.40 14.74
N ALA A 3 -4.88 -12.00 14.35
CA ALA A 3 -5.68 -12.73 13.35
C ALA A 3 -5.00 -12.82 11.96
N MET A 4 -4.38 -11.74 11.50
CA MET A 4 -3.61 -11.71 10.24
C MET A 4 -2.38 -12.62 10.27
N GLY A 5 -1.91 -12.98 11.46
CA GLY A 5 -0.78 -13.89 11.61
C GLY A 5 -1.18 -15.35 11.48
N ILE A 6 -2.45 -15.72 11.63
CA ILE A 6 -2.88 -17.13 11.74
C ILE A 6 -3.80 -17.53 10.60
N TYR A 7 -4.55 -16.57 10.05
CA TYR A 7 -5.56 -16.81 9.03
C TYR A 7 -5.24 -16.00 7.78
N LEU A 8 -5.36 -16.64 6.62
CA LEU A 8 -5.52 -15.91 5.37
C LEU A 8 -6.89 -15.24 5.39
N LEU A 9 -6.91 -13.91 5.43
CA LEU A 9 -8.14 -13.16 5.58
C LEU A 9 -8.84 -12.99 4.22
N HIS A 10 -10.17 -12.99 4.24
CA HIS A 10 -10.95 -12.71 3.05
C HIS A 10 -10.75 -11.26 2.57
N GLU A 11 -10.84 -11.02 1.26
CA GLU A 11 -10.63 -9.70 0.64
C GLU A 11 -11.51 -8.62 1.28
N ALA A 12 -12.77 -8.95 1.60
CA ALA A 12 -13.69 -8.03 2.26
C ALA A 12 -13.15 -7.52 3.61
N THR A 13 -12.48 -8.38 4.38
CA THR A 13 -11.88 -8.02 5.67
C THR A 13 -10.77 -6.99 5.48
N HIS A 14 -9.92 -7.19 4.47
CA HIS A 14 -8.91 -6.20 4.10
C HIS A 14 -9.55 -4.89 3.64
N GLY A 15 -10.66 -4.97 2.88
CA GLY A 15 -11.46 -3.81 2.49
C GLY A 15 -11.92 -3.00 3.69
N GLU A 16 -12.57 -3.62 4.68
CA GLU A 16 -13.06 -2.95 5.90
C GLU A 16 -11.92 -2.34 6.73
N MET A 17 -10.81 -3.07 6.90
CA MET A 17 -9.63 -2.53 7.58
C MET A 17 -9.08 -1.30 6.85
N ASN A 18 -8.98 -1.37 5.51
CA ASN A 18 -8.47 -0.27 4.71
C ASN A 18 -9.42 0.93 4.70
N LYS A 19 -10.74 0.73 4.75
CA LYS A 19 -11.71 1.83 4.92
C LYS A 19 -11.44 2.60 6.21
N SER A 20 -11.33 1.89 7.34
CA SER A 20 -11.06 2.53 8.64
C SER A 20 -9.71 3.23 8.67
N ARG A 21 -8.67 2.61 8.11
CA ARG A 21 -7.31 3.20 8.04
C ARG A 21 -7.26 4.42 7.13
N ALA A 22 -7.92 4.36 5.97
CA ALA A 22 -8.01 5.48 5.04
C ALA A 22 -8.78 6.64 5.66
N ARG A 23 -9.92 6.35 6.31
CA ARG A 23 -10.71 7.37 7.02
C ARG A 23 -9.87 8.06 8.09
N PHE A 24 -9.21 7.30 8.94
CA PHE A 24 -8.33 7.84 9.98
C PHE A 24 -7.22 8.72 9.38
N PHE A 25 -6.59 8.25 8.29
CA PHE A 25 -5.49 8.96 7.64
C PHE A 25 -5.92 10.28 6.99
N TRP A 26 -7.04 10.29 6.27
CA TRP A 26 -7.50 11.45 5.52
C TRP A 26 -8.35 12.42 6.35
N GLU A 27 -9.27 11.91 7.17
CA GLU A 27 -10.24 12.73 7.92
C GLU A 27 -9.66 13.20 9.27
N GLY A 28 -8.79 12.40 9.90
CA GLY A 28 -8.30 12.66 11.25
C GLY A 28 -9.39 12.48 12.32
N ALA A 29 -9.22 13.10 13.49
CA ALA A 29 -10.16 12.99 14.62
C ALA A 29 -11.38 13.94 14.55
N GLY A 30 -11.55 14.68 13.46
CA GLY A 30 -12.61 15.67 13.32
C GLY A 30 -13.87 15.09 12.66
N ASN A 31 -15.04 15.68 12.96
CA ASN A 31 -16.33 15.29 12.35
C ASN A 31 -16.55 15.83 10.93
N LYS A 32 -15.57 16.53 10.35
CA LYS A 32 -15.66 17.03 8.98
C LYS A 32 -15.13 15.98 8.01
N ARG A 33 -15.96 15.55 7.07
CA ARG A 33 -15.55 14.66 5.99
C ARG A 33 -14.51 15.36 5.13
N LYS A 34 -13.36 14.73 4.91
CA LYS A 34 -12.25 15.26 4.10
C LYS A 34 -12.06 14.43 2.84
N TYR A 35 -11.59 15.07 1.79
CA TYR A 35 -11.37 14.41 0.51
C TYR A 35 -10.15 13.50 0.53
N HIS A 36 -10.29 12.31 -0.06
CA HIS A 36 -9.20 11.36 -0.25
C HIS A 36 -8.48 11.71 -1.57
N MET A 37 -7.38 12.47 -1.50
CA MET A 37 -6.72 12.99 -2.70
C MET A 37 -6.00 11.92 -3.53
N VAL A 38 -5.65 10.79 -2.90
CA VAL A 38 -4.92 9.68 -3.53
C VAL A 38 -5.56 8.37 -3.06
N ASP A 39 -5.75 7.39 -3.95
CA ASP A 39 -6.30 6.10 -3.52
C ASP A 39 -5.40 5.41 -2.49
N TRP A 40 -6.05 4.59 -1.68
CA TRP A 40 -5.40 3.88 -0.60
C TRP A 40 -4.35 2.87 -1.10
N ALA A 41 -4.57 2.27 -2.27
CA ALA A 41 -3.61 1.34 -2.86
C ALA A 41 -2.28 2.02 -3.20
N THR A 42 -2.31 3.24 -3.73
CA THR A 42 -1.14 4.06 -4.04
C THR A 42 -0.49 4.57 -2.77
N VAL A 43 -1.26 5.00 -1.77
CA VAL A 43 -0.75 5.33 -0.43
C VAL A 43 0.10 4.18 0.15
N CYS A 44 -0.33 2.93 -0.05
CA CYS A 44 0.38 1.76 0.47
C CYS A 44 1.66 1.38 -0.31
N LYS A 45 1.90 1.96 -1.49
CA LYS A 45 3.13 1.68 -2.25
C LYS A 45 4.36 2.25 -1.52
N PRO A 46 5.56 1.66 -1.71
CA PRO A 46 6.81 2.26 -1.28
C PRO A 46 6.98 3.69 -1.81
N LYS A 47 7.79 4.50 -1.11
CA LYS A 47 8.04 5.91 -1.47
C LYS A 47 8.70 6.05 -2.84
N GLU A 48 9.55 5.09 -3.17
CA GLU A 48 10.27 4.95 -4.44
C GLU A 48 9.31 4.68 -5.60
N LEU A 49 8.13 4.10 -5.31
CA LEU A 49 7.08 3.81 -6.28
C LEU A 49 5.93 4.83 -6.22
N GLY A 50 6.14 5.97 -5.55
CA GLY A 50 5.17 7.04 -5.47
C GLY A 50 4.08 6.87 -4.42
N GLY A 51 4.27 6.03 -3.40
CA GLY A 51 3.38 5.95 -2.23
C GLY A 51 3.98 6.54 -0.96
N LEU A 52 3.38 6.22 0.19
CA LEU A 52 3.86 6.64 1.52
C LEU A 52 4.57 5.51 2.29
N GLY A 53 4.57 4.29 1.77
CA GLY A 53 5.12 3.12 2.42
C GLY A 53 4.23 2.57 3.53
N ILE A 54 2.95 2.94 3.56
CA ILE A 54 1.99 2.37 4.51
C ILE A 54 1.78 0.89 4.17
N LEU A 55 1.73 0.03 5.20
CA LEU A 55 1.60 -1.42 4.99
C LEU A 55 0.30 -1.78 4.24
N ASN A 56 0.43 -2.53 3.14
CA ASN A 56 -0.69 -3.19 2.49
C ASN A 56 -1.07 -4.42 3.33
N THR A 57 -2.29 -4.45 3.85
CA THR A 57 -2.76 -5.51 4.75
C THR A 57 -2.82 -6.88 4.06
N LYS A 58 -3.17 -6.93 2.78
CA LYS A 58 -3.24 -8.18 2.03
C LYS A 58 -1.85 -8.78 1.84
N LEU A 59 -0.91 -7.97 1.36
CA LEU A 59 0.48 -8.41 1.16
C LEU A 59 1.14 -8.78 2.49
N MET A 60 0.89 -8.03 3.56
CA MET A 60 1.40 -8.36 4.89
C MET A 60 0.78 -9.66 5.43
N ASN A 61 -0.52 -9.90 5.22
CA ASN A 61 -1.15 -11.15 5.63
C ASN A 61 -0.53 -12.35 4.90
N ILE A 62 -0.33 -12.27 3.58
CA ILE A 62 0.36 -13.31 2.80
C ILE A 62 1.80 -13.52 3.31
N ALA A 63 2.54 -12.43 3.55
CA ALA A 63 3.91 -12.52 4.08
C ALA A 63 3.96 -13.22 5.45
N LEU A 64 2.96 -12.98 6.30
CA LEU A 64 2.84 -13.64 7.60
C LEU A 64 2.42 -15.11 7.46
N MET A 65 1.58 -15.46 6.49
CA MET A 65 1.24 -16.86 6.21
C MET A 65 2.48 -17.64 5.73
N LEU A 66 3.27 -17.07 4.82
CA LEU A 66 4.52 -17.67 4.34
C LEU A 66 5.53 -17.89 5.46
N LYS A 67 5.53 -17.03 6.49
CA LYS A 67 6.38 -17.22 7.68
C LYS A 67 6.08 -18.55 8.38
N TRP A 68 4.81 -18.94 8.48
CA TRP A 68 4.44 -20.20 9.11
C TRP A 68 4.73 -21.40 8.24
N ILE A 69 4.50 -21.28 6.93
CA ILE A 69 4.88 -22.30 5.95
C ILE A 69 6.39 -22.56 6.05
N TRP A 70 7.21 -21.50 6.09
CA TRP A 70 8.65 -21.62 6.30
C TRP A 70 9.01 -22.37 7.59
N LYS A 71 8.37 -22.03 8.71
CA LYS A 71 8.60 -22.73 9.98
C LYS A 71 8.24 -24.22 9.91
N LEU A 72 7.17 -24.57 9.19
CA LEU A 72 6.79 -25.97 8.99
C LEU A 72 7.86 -26.73 8.19
N TYR A 73 8.41 -26.12 7.14
CA TYR A 73 9.51 -26.73 6.37
C TYR A 73 10.79 -26.92 7.18
N GLN A 74 11.06 -26.06 8.16
CA GLN A 74 12.21 -26.16 9.06
C GLN A 74 12.00 -27.19 10.20
N GLY A 75 11.00 -28.07 10.09
CA GLY A 75 10.75 -29.11 11.08
C GLY A 75 10.29 -28.60 12.44
N ALA A 76 9.59 -27.46 12.49
CA ALA A 76 9.09 -26.96 13.75
C ALA A 76 8.08 -27.94 14.40
N GLU A 77 8.10 -28.01 15.73
CA GLU A 77 7.25 -28.90 16.52
C GLU A 77 6.28 -28.13 17.44
N GLY A 78 5.26 -28.83 17.92
CA GLY A 78 4.31 -28.36 18.95
C GLY A 78 2.85 -28.29 18.48
N LEU A 79 1.94 -28.05 19.43
CA LEU A 79 0.48 -28.12 19.21
C LEU A 79 -0.05 -27.26 18.05
N TRP A 80 0.60 -26.13 17.76
CA TRP A 80 0.21 -25.27 16.65
C TRP A 80 0.53 -25.90 15.28
N VAL A 81 1.57 -26.74 15.20
CA VAL A 81 1.93 -27.52 14.02
C VAL A 81 0.88 -28.59 13.79
N ASP A 82 0.50 -29.32 14.84
CA ASP A 82 -0.56 -30.32 14.77
C ASP A 82 -1.88 -29.70 14.33
N LEU A 83 -2.23 -28.54 14.88
CA LEU A 83 -3.42 -27.78 14.51
C LEU A 83 -3.38 -27.34 13.04
N LEU A 84 -2.23 -26.82 12.56
CA LEU A 84 -2.09 -26.41 11.16
C LEU A 84 -2.13 -27.62 10.23
N GLN A 85 -1.44 -28.71 10.56
CA GLN A 85 -1.51 -29.94 9.79
C GLN A 85 -2.93 -30.49 9.76
N ALA A 86 -3.62 -30.57 10.89
CA ALA A 86 -5.02 -31.03 10.94
C ALA A 86 -5.96 -30.15 10.11
N LYS A 87 -5.75 -28.82 10.14
CA LYS A 87 -6.58 -27.86 9.39
C LYS A 87 -6.31 -27.87 7.88
N PHE A 88 -5.05 -28.04 7.48
CA PHE A 88 -4.62 -27.95 6.08
C PHE A 88 -4.38 -29.32 5.43
N ARG A 89 -4.51 -30.43 6.16
CA ARG A 89 -4.67 -31.77 5.60
C ARG A 89 -5.97 -31.82 4.81
N ARG A 90 -5.88 -31.50 3.53
CA ARG A 90 -6.91 -31.84 2.55
C ARG A 90 -6.56 -33.18 1.94
N THR A 91 -7.56 -34.02 1.78
CA THR A 91 -7.41 -35.25 0.99
C THR A 91 -7.24 -34.84 -0.47
N PHE A 92 -6.25 -35.42 -1.16
CA PHE A 92 -6.14 -35.25 -2.61
C PHE A 92 -7.34 -35.89 -3.30
N GLY A 93 -7.86 -35.23 -4.34
CA GLY A 93 -8.84 -35.82 -5.25
C GLY A 93 -8.23 -36.93 -6.10
N THR A 94 -9.06 -37.73 -6.77
CA THR A 94 -8.57 -38.85 -7.63
C THR A 94 -7.58 -38.39 -8.70
N THR A 95 -7.82 -37.24 -9.34
CA THR A 95 -6.89 -36.65 -10.33
C THR A 95 -5.56 -36.25 -9.69
N GLU A 96 -5.60 -35.57 -8.55
CA GLU A 96 -4.40 -35.12 -7.84
C GLU A 96 -3.57 -36.31 -7.33
N VAL A 97 -4.22 -37.41 -6.92
CA VAL A 97 -3.53 -38.66 -6.56
C VAL A 97 -2.80 -39.26 -7.75
N VAL A 98 -3.45 -39.31 -8.93
CA VAL A 98 -2.80 -39.81 -10.16
C VAL A 98 -1.62 -38.91 -10.56
N GLU A 99 -1.76 -37.59 -10.46
CA GLU A 99 -0.66 -36.65 -10.72
C GLU A 99 0.49 -36.83 -9.74
N TRP A 100 0.19 -37.04 -8.46
CA TRP A 100 1.17 -37.35 -7.42
C TRP A 100 1.93 -38.65 -7.71
N GLU A 101 1.22 -39.72 -8.05
CA GLU A 101 1.84 -41.00 -8.43
C GLU A 101 2.73 -40.87 -9.66
N ASN A 102 2.31 -40.10 -10.66
CA ASN A 102 3.13 -39.82 -11.84
C ASN A 102 4.40 -39.05 -11.48
N LEU A 103 4.31 -38.08 -10.56
CA LEU A 103 5.46 -37.35 -10.04
C LEU A 103 6.44 -38.29 -9.31
N CYS A 104 5.94 -39.16 -8.43
CA CYS A 104 6.78 -40.16 -7.75
C CYS A 104 7.53 -41.05 -8.75
N ARG A 105 6.86 -41.52 -9.81
CA ARG A 105 7.52 -42.33 -10.86
C ARG A 105 8.63 -41.57 -11.59
N ILE A 106 8.46 -40.27 -11.85
CA ILE A 106 9.51 -39.44 -12.47
C ILE A 106 10.69 -39.28 -11.51
N PHE A 107 10.41 -39.07 -10.22
CA PHE A 107 11.43 -38.96 -9.19
C PHE A 107 12.24 -40.27 -9.04
N ASP A 108 11.60 -41.43 -9.08
CA ASP A 108 12.28 -42.73 -8.99
C ASP A 108 13.26 -42.99 -10.16
N LEU A 109 13.09 -42.28 -11.28
CA LEU A 109 13.97 -42.38 -12.46
C LEU A 109 15.20 -41.44 -12.38
N HIS A 110 15.31 -40.61 -11.34
CA HIS A 110 16.45 -39.72 -11.14
C HIS A 110 17.24 -40.13 -9.89
N PRO A 111 18.53 -40.48 -10.01
CA PRO A 111 19.36 -40.69 -8.83
C PRO A 111 19.62 -39.34 -8.16
N PHE A 112 18.92 -39.10 -7.05
CA PHE A 112 19.19 -37.98 -6.16
C PHE A 112 20.50 -38.20 -5.40
N SER A 113 21.17 -37.13 -5.02
CA SER A 113 22.27 -37.22 -4.07
C SER A 113 21.75 -37.75 -2.73
N GLU A 114 22.52 -38.60 -2.05
CA GLU A 114 22.20 -39.12 -0.70
C GLU A 114 22.29 -38.05 0.41
N GLY A 115 22.54 -36.78 0.06
CA GLY A 115 22.54 -35.68 1.02
C GLY A 115 21.13 -35.35 1.51
N GLU A 116 21.00 -34.90 2.76
CA GLU A 116 19.74 -34.36 3.26
C GLU A 116 19.38 -33.07 2.53
N ASP A 117 18.12 -32.94 2.11
CA ASP A 117 17.62 -31.73 1.47
C ASP A 117 17.59 -30.57 2.47
N GLU A 118 18.30 -29.48 2.16
CA GLU A 118 18.27 -28.25 2.95
C GLU A 118 17.42 -27.17 2.27
N VAL A 119 16.39 -26.69 2.99
CA VAL A 119 15.54 -25.60 2.50
C VAL A 119 16.18 -24.26 2.85
N SER A 120 16.52 -23.46 1.83
CA SER A 120 17.07 -22.11 2.00
C SER A 120 16.16 -21.01 1.43
N TRP A 121 16.12 -19.86 2.10
CA TRP A 121 15.31 -18.73 1.70
C TRP A 121 16.03 -17.87 0.66
N ALA A 122 15.66 -18.00 -0.62
CA ALA A 122 16.34 -17.36 -1.73
C ALA A 122 16.36 -15.81 -1.74
N LEU A 123 15.52 -15.14 -0.93
CA LEU A 123 15.48 -13.67 -0.90
C LEU A 123 16.45 -13.05 0.11
N GLU A 124 17.11 -13.85 0.95
CA GLU A 124 18.07 -13.38 1.94
C GLU A 124 19.39 -14.14 1.76
N PRO A 125 20.55 -13.44 1.73
CA PRO A 125 21.85 -14.12 1.63
C PRO A 125 22.16 -15.08 2.78
N SER A 126 21.53 -14.86 3.95
CA SER A 126 21.62 -15.75 5.10
C SER A 126 20.88 -17.08 4.92
N GLY A 127 20.04 -17.21 3.91
CA GLY A 127 19.13 -18.35 3.75
C GLY A 127 17.97 -18.37 4.75
N ILE A 128 17.86 -17.37 5.63
CA ILE A 128 16.82 -17.32 6.67
C ILE A 128 15.62 -16.50 6.18
N PHE A 129 14.42 -17.01 6.43
CA PHE A 129 13.19 -16.30 6.10
C PHE A 129 13.06 -14.96 6.83
N SER A 130 12.63 -13.95 6.06
CA SER A 130 12.30 -12.63 6.58
C SER A 130 10.97 -12.16 6.01
N THR A 131 10.03 -11.81 6.88
CA THR A 131 8.74 -11.21 6.46
C THR A 131 8.98 -9.93 5.66
N ARG A 132 10.04 -9.17 5.98
CA ARG A 132 10.42 -7.95 5.27
C ARG A 132 10.85 -8.22 3.83
N SER A 133 11.63 -9.28 3.58
CA SER A 133 12.16 -9.56 2.24
C SER A 133 11.06 -10.01 1.28
N ILE A 134 10.18 -10.92 1.73
CA ILE A 134 9.04 -11.34 0.91
C ILE A 134 8.04 -10.22 0.70
N TYR A 135 7.74 -9.43 1.73
CA TYR A 135 6.85 -8.28 1.60
C TYR A 135 7.44 -7.26 0.61
N GLY A 136 8.73 -6.95 0.75
CA GLY A 136 9.46 -6.10 -0.16
C GLY A 136 9.32 -6.59 -1.60
N ARG A 137 9.60 -7.87 -1.86
CA ARG A 137 9.46 -8.51 -3.17
C ARG A 137 8.04 -8.40 -3.74
N MET A 138 7.01 -8.65 -2.94
CA MET A 138 5.61 -8.55 -3.37
C MET A 138 5.16 -7.10 -3.61
N SER A 139 5.78 -6.14 -2.92
CA SER A 139 5.47 -4.71 -3.04
C SER A 139 6.25 -4.00 -4.16
N GLN A 140 7.05 -4.73 -4.95
CA GLN A 140 7.81 -4.18 -6.06
C GLN A 140 6.89 -3.71 -7.21
N GLY A 141 7.41 -2.78 -8.01
CA GLY A 141 6.74 -2.22 -9.18
C GLY A 141 7.64 -1.20 -9.86
N ALA A 142 7.18 -0.61 -10.96
CA ALA A 142 7.93 0.41 -11.67
C ALA A 142 8.09 1.68 -10.81
N ALA A 143 9.34 2.10 -10.60
CA ALA A 143 9.64 3.32 -9.86
C ALA A 143 9.11 4.54 -10.63
N VAL A 144 8.48 5.47 -9.93
CA VAL A 144 8.01 6.72 -10.50
C VAL A 144 9.04 7.80 -10.16
N THR A 145 9.76 8.26 -11.18
CA THR A 145 10.95 9.12 -11.05
C THR A 145 10.67 10.42 -10.29
N HIS A 146 9.51 11.05 -10.52
CA HIS A 146 9.18 12.35 -9.94
C HIS A 146 9.02 12.30 -8.40
N PHE A 147 8.48 11.22 -7.83
CA PHE A 147 8.26 11.14 -6.38
C PHE A 147 9.55 10.88 -5.59
N ARG A 148 10.54 10.25 -6.22
CA ARG A 148 11.85 10.02 -5.58
C ARG A 148 12.50 11.33 -5.16
N GLU A 149 12.39 12.36 -5.99
CA GLU A 149 12.97 13.67 -5.71
C GLU A 149 12.20 14.40 -4.61
N VAL A 150 10.86 14.33 -4.60
CA VAL A 150 10.02 14.89 -3.53
C VAL A 150 10.49 14.40 -2.16
N TRP A 151 10.77 13.10 -2.01
CA TRP A 151 11.17 12.54 -0.72
C TRP A 151 12.59 12.91 -0.28
N LYS A 152 13.49 13.22 -1.22
CA LYS A 152 14.88 13.64 -0.98
C LYS A 152 15.02 15.13 -0.65
N THR A 153 14.00 15.95 -0.93
CA THR A 153 14.06 17.39 -0.66
C THR A 153 14.30 17.71 0.82
N ARG A 154 15.08 18.75 1.09
CA ARG A 154 15.39 19.24 2.45
C ARG A 154 14.30 20.17 3.00
N VAL A 155 13.04 19.76 2.88
CA VAL A 155 11.89 20.50 3.41
C VAL A 155 11.20 19.70 4.52
N PRO A 156 10.47 20.37 5.44
CA PRO A 156 9.71 19.70 6.49
C PRO A 156 8.85 18.54 5.94
N PRO A 157 8.69 17.42 6.68
CA PRO A 157 7.91 16.27 6.23
C PRO A 157 6.49 16.61 5.76
N ARG A 158 5.86 17.59 6.39
CA ARG A 158 4.51 18.08 6.04
C ARG A 158 4.46 18.64 4.62
N ILE A 159 5.49 19.37 4.20
CA ILE A 159 5.60 19.93 2.85
C ILE A 159 5.83 18.80 1.83
N ARG A 160 6.69 17.81 2.14
CA ARG A 160 6.90 16.64 1.26
C ARG A 160 5.61 15.85 1.01
N VAL A 161 4.83 15.60 2.08
CA VAL A 161 3.53 14.92 1.97
C VAL A 161 2.55 15.76 1.15
N PHE A 162 2.50 17.07 1.36
CA PHE A 162 1.64 17.95 0.57
C PHE A 162 2.04 17.97 -0.92
N SER A 163 3.33 18.14 -1.25
CA SER A 163 3.81 18.05 -2.63
C SER A 163 3.49 16.69 -3.26
N TRP A 164 3.64 15.60 -2.51
CA TRP A 164 3.26 14.27 -2.96
C TRP A 164 1.74 14.17 -3.23
N GLN A 165 0.89 14.74 -2.38
CA GLN A 165 -0.56 14.78 -2.59
C GLN A 165 -0.91 15.55 -3.87
N LEU A 166 -0.28 16.71 -4.09
CA LEU A 166 -0.51 17.53 -5.29
C LEU A 166 -0.15 16.77 -6.58
N ILE A 167 1.04 16.15 -6.61
CA ILE A 167 1.52 15.38 -7.75
C ILE A 167 0.70 14.09 -7.94
N GLY A 168 0.19 13.49 -6.86
CA GLY A 168 -0.67 12.31 -6.93
C GLY A 168 -2.08 12.63 -7.41
N ALA A 169 -2.64 13.77 -6.97
CA ALA A 169 -3.98 14.23 -7.30
C ALA A 169 -4.08 14.74 -8.75
N SER A 170 -2.99 15.27 -9.31
CA SER A 170 -2.96 15.81 -10.67
C SER A 170 -3.25 14.78 -11.77
N SER A 171 -3.00 13.51 -11.48
CA SER A 171 -3.25 12.41 -12.41
C SER A 171 -4.71 11.90 -12.40
N ARG A 172 -5.56 12.37 -11.47
CA ARG A 172 -6.90 11.81 -11.25
C ARG A 172 -8.01 12.78 -11.60
N ARG A 173 -9.04 12.22 -12.23
CA ARG A 173 -10.37 12.80 -12.50
C ARG A 173 -11.07 13.41 -11.26
N GLU A 174 -10.53 13.27 -10.05
CA GLU A 174 -11.08 13.74 -8.77
C GLU A 174 -10.92 15.25 -8.50
N CYS A 175 -10.07 15.96 -9.25
CA CYS A 175 -10.11 17.43 -9.29
C CYS A 175 -11.52 17.96 -9.64
N ARG A 176 -12.32 17.19 -10.38
CA ARG A 176 -13.72 17.45 -10.76
C ARG A 176 -14.67 17.61 -9.56
N LEU A 177 -14.37 16.92 -8.44
CA LEU A 177 -15.23 16.89 -7.25
C LEU A 177 -14.87 17.94 -6.19
N LEU A 178 -13.64 18.46 -6.22
CA LEU A 178 -13.19 19.48 -5.27
C LEU A 178 -13.93 20.82 -5.44
N ARG A 179 -14.62 21.03 -6.56
CA ARG A 179 -15.41 22.25 -6.85
C ARG A 179 -16.90 22.00 -7.15
N GLY A 180 -17.37 20.76 -7.10
CA GLY A 180 -18.80 20.44 -7.30
C GLY A 180 -19.37 20.77 -8.68
N THR A 181 -18.54 20.84 -9.73
CA THR A 181 -18.97 21.20 -11.08
C THR A 181 -19.30 19.95 -11.91
N ASP A 182 -20.58 19.81 -12.30
CA ASP A 182 -21.12 18.70 -13.11
C ASP A 182 -20.86 18.86 -14.62
N GLN A 183 -20.16 19.91 -15.05
CA GLN A 183 -19.99 20.20 -16.48
C GLN A 183 -18.77 19.49 -17.09
N ARG A 184 -19.00 18.93 -18.28
CA ARG A 184 -18.03 18.19 -19.12
C ARG A 184 -16.95 19.08 -19.76
N GLN A 185 -16.96 20.39 -19.53
CA GLN A 185 -15.95 21.33 -20.01
C GLN A 185 -14.95 21.63 -18.89
N TRP A 186 -13.67 21.48 -19.22
CA TRP A 186 -12.52 21.59 -18.31
C TRP A 186 -12.18 23.04 -17.97
N ALA A 187 -13.16 23.81 -17.50
CA ALA A 187 -12.99 25.22 -17.21
C ALA A 187 -13.39 25.56 -15.77
N CYS A 188 -12.68 26.51 -15.15
CA CYS A 188 -12.98 26.99 -13.81
C CYS A 188 -14.30 27.78 -13.82
N ALA A 189 -14.81 28.17 -12.64
CA ALA A 189 -16.04 28.99 -12.57
C ALA A 189 -15.96 30.33 -13.36
N PHE A 190 -14.74 30.73 -13.75
CA PHE A 190 -14.45 31.89 -14.59
C PHE A 190 -14.07 31.56 -16.04
N GLY A 191 -14.16 30.29 -16.47
CA GLY A 191 -13.96 29.89 -17.86
C GLY A 191 -12.50 29.59 -18.27
N GLU A 192 -11.53 29.62 -17.35
CA GLU A 192 -10.13 29.28 -17.64
C GLU A 192 -9.87 27.77 -17.61
N GLU A 193 -8.96 27.27 -18.46
CA GLU A 193 -8.58 25.85 -18.43
C GLU A 193 -8.08 25.41 -17.04
N GLU A 194 -8.72 24.39 -16.49
CA GLU A 194 -8.40 23.86 -15.16
C GLU A 194 -7.26 22.86 -15.23
N ASP A 195 -6.05 23.29 -14.89
CA ASP A 195 -4.90 22.43 -14.58
C ASP A 195 -4.57 22.48 -13.07
N CYS A 196 -3.65 21.64 -12.60
CA CYS A 196 -3.32 21.60 -11.17
C CYS A 196 -2.72 22.91 -10.67
N ASN A 197 -1.99 23.63 -11.51
CA ASN A 197 -1.45 24.92 -11.14
C ASN A 197 -2.58 25.95 -10.98
N HIS A 198 -3.56 25.93 -11.86
CA HIS A 198 -4.76 26.74 -11.79
C HIS A 198 -5.58 26.39 -10.54
N ILE A 199 -5.83 25.10 -10.24
CA ILE A 199 -6.60 24.68 -9.05
C ILE A 199 -5.94 25.15 -7.74
N PHE A 200 -4.62 24.99 -7.62
CA PHE A 200 -3.91 25.17 -6.34
C PHE A 200 -3.25 26.55 -6.16
N PHE A 201 -2.88 27.23 -7.24
CA PHE A 201 -2.05 28.45 -7.17
C PHE A 201 -2.62 29.63 -7.96
N SER A 202 -3.21 29.40 -9.14
CA SER A 202 -3.54 30.49 -10.07
C SER A 202 -5.01 30.89 -10.06
N CYS A 203 -5.93 30.03 -9.63
CA CYS A 203 -7.36 30.34 -9.70
C CYS A 203 -7.75 31.42 -8.68
N HIS A 204 -8.53 32.40 -9.12
CA HIS A 204 -9.12 33.43 -8.28
C HIS A 204 -9.90 32.87 -7.07
N LEU A 205 -10.54 31.71 -7.19
CA LEU A 205 -11.20 31.02 -6.07
C LEU A 205 -10.20 30.46 -5.04
N ALA A 206 -9.06 29.93 -5.49
CA ALA A 206 -8.01 29.43 -4.61
C ALA A 206 -7.34 30.58 -3.84
N ASN A 207 -7.17 31.74 -4.47
CA ASN A 207 -6.63 32.94 -3.80
C ASN A 207 -7.62 33.58 -2.81
N ARG A 208 -8.94 33.47 -3.02
CA ARG A 208 -9.95 34.08 -2.14
C ARG A 208 -10.43 33.15 -1.01
N HIS A 209 -10.56 31.84 -1.28
CA HIS A 209 -11.08 30.83 -0.32
C HIS A 209 -10.06 29.72 0.01
N GLY A 210 -8.81 29.81 -0.43
CA GLY A 210 -7.74 28.85 -0.15
C GLY A 210 -7.58 28.44 1.32
N PRO A 211 -7.77 29.34 2.31
CA PRO A 211 -7.74 28.97 3.73
C PRO A 211 -8.90 28.05 4.15
N GLU A 212 -10.08 28.18 3.54
CA GLU A 212 -11.27 27.36 3.84
C GLU A 212 -11.23 26.02 3.10
N LEU A 213 -10.78 26.00 1.84
CA LEU A 213 -10.54 24.78 1.05
C LEU A 213 -9.37 23.94 1.59
N GLY A 214 -8.33 24.58 2.10
CA GLY A 214 -7.23 23.91 2.81
C GLY A 214 -7.64 23.26 4.13
N SER A 215 -8.86 23.52 4.63
CA SER A 215 -9.42 22.88 5.81
C SER A 215 -10.30 21.65 5.49
N SER A 216 -10.82 21.56 4.26
CA SER A 216 -11.62 20.41 3.76
C SER A 216 -10.79 19.39 2.96
N CYS A 217 -9.79 19.87 2.21
CA CYS A 217 -8.67 19.06 1.72
C CYS A 217 -7.64 19.05 2.84
N ASN A 218 -7.14 17.90 3.29
CA ASN A 218 -6.14 17.84 4.36
C ASN A 218 -4.76 18.32 3.85
N VAL A 219 -4.67 19.55 3.34
CA VAL A 219 -3.44 20.30 3.12
C VAL A 219 -2.89 20.54 4.51
N ILE A 220 -1.73 19.98 4.80
CA ILE A 220 -1.14 20.10 6.13
C ILE A 220 -0.69 21.56 6.33
N GLY A 221 -1.62 22.41 6.75
CA GLY A 221 -1.49 23.69 7.44
C GLY A 221 -0.59 24.76 6.81
N THR A 222 -1.19 25.70 6.08
CA THR A 222 -0.76 27.10 6.11
C THR A 222 -1.40 27.78 7.32
N GLN A 223 -0.76 27.64 8.48
CA GLN A 223 -0.85 28.64 9.53
C GLN A 223 0.57 28.95 10.02
N GLN A 224 1.12 30.08 9.59
CA GLN A 224 1.69 31.10 10.47
C GLN A 224 2.15 32.29 9.62
N GLY A 225 1.82 33.48 10.12
CA GLY A 225 1.83 34.72 9.37
C GLY A 225 3.21 35.20 8.94
N LEU A 226 3.23 35.82 7.77
CA LEU A 226 4.17 36.90 7.47
C LEU A 226 3.72 38.09 8.33
N GLY A 227 4.21 38.14 9.56
CA GLY A 227 4.25 39.38 10.32
C GLY A 227 5.10 40.37 9.54
N ASN A 228 4.50 41.50 9.18
CA ASN A 228 5.19 42.66 8.66
C ASN A 228 6.32 43.04 9.64
N SER A 229 7.56 42.81 9.24
CA SER A 229 8.71 43.55 9.73
C SER A 229 8.99 44.64 8.70
N SER A 230 8.28 45.75 8.82
CA SER A 230 8.66 47.02 8.21
C SER A 230 9.14 47.93 9.32
N ARG A 231 10.37 48.43 9.15
CA ARG A 231 10.85 49.66 9.77
C ARG A 231 9.94 50.83 9.41
#